data_AF-A0A453PJG4-F1
#
_entry.id   AF-A0A453PJG4-F1
#
_cell.length_a   1.000
_cell.length_b   1.000
_cell.length_c   1.000
_cell.angle_alpha   90.00
_cell.angle_beta   90.00
_cell.angle_gamma   90.00
#
_symmetry.space_group_name_H-M   'P 1'
#
loop_
_entity.id
_entity.type
_entity.pdbx_description
1 polymer ?
#
loop_
_entity_poly.entity_id
_entity_poly.type
_entity_poly.pdbx_seq_one_letter_code
_entity_poly.pdbx_strand_id
1 'polypeptide(L)'
;IDFLWYRKNANGSGEDSYGFDSVDQWGRPFPDPERFPSSAGGEGFKHVADKVHAMGLKFGIHLMNGISTQAVNASTPILDVDTGKAYVEDGRQWTASDIGLTHRTCAWMSNGFMSVNTDAGAGRAFLRSLYRQYADWGVDFVKLDCIFGTDYSPKEIMAVSETLKELERPVILSISPGTEVTPALAENITQHVDMYRITGDDWDSWKDVRPHFDVARSFADANKITGLRGRSWPDLDMLPFGRLTDAGVNQGPHRSTNLTFDEQLTQMVLWSMAKSPLMYGGDLRHLNDDTFDLITHPTLLKINHHTKNNMEFGYIHSERTSERNEHSGRSDLTNNGGTVLGLATCNDKNTGGWHSSSKDHICRGFGIQNDNASFCMSKAKLLPTS
;
A
#
# COMPACT_ATOMS: atom_id res chain seq x y z
N ILE A 1 5.68 3.04 -11.14
CA ILE A 1 7.09 2.60 -11.29
C ILE A 1 7.60 2.28 -9.90
N ASP A 2 8.15 1.10 -9.75
CA ASP A 2 8.62 0.59 -8.46
C ASP A 2 10.01 1.15 -8.08
N PHE A 3 10.52 0.78 -6.91
CA PHE A 3 11.72 1.33 -6.29
C PHE A 3 12.98 1.27 -7.16
N LEU A 4 13.99 2.07 -6.79
CA LEU A 4 15.28 2.20 -7.47
C LEU A 4 15.26 2.76 -8.89
N TRP A 5 14.18 3.35 -9.40
CA TRP A 5 14.16 3.89 -10.77
C TRP A 5 15.25 4.94 -11.09
N TYR A 6 15.80 5.59 -10.07
CA TYR A 6 16.94 6.50 -10.17
C TYR A 6 18.31 5.79 -10.14
N ARG A 7 18.37 4.51 -9.76
CA ARG A 7 19.62 3.77 -9.68
C ARG A 7 20.03 3.25 -11.05
N LYS A 8 21.27 3.56 -11.43
CA LYS A 8 21.91 3.13 -12.67
C LYS A 8 21.89 1.61 -12.79
N ASN A 9 21.60 1.11 -13.99
CA ASN A 9 21.71 -0.31 -14.30
C ASN A 9 23.18 -0.67 -14.62
N ALA A 10 24.03 -0.75 -13.60
CA ALA A 10 25.46 -0.95 -13.76
C ALA A 10 25.96 -2.14 -12.95
N ASN A 11 27.09 -2.74 -13.37
CA ASN A 11 27.69 -3.81 -12.59
C ASN A 11 28.07 -3.31 -11.18
N GLY A 12 27.61 -4.00 -10.13
CA GLY A 12 27.76 -3.57 -8.73
C GLY A 12 26.64 -2.67 -8.19
N SER A 13 25.66 -2.29 -9.01
CA SER A 13 24.45 -1.61 -8.54
C SER A 13 23.46 -2.60 -7.92
N GLY A 14 23.21 -2.45 -6.62
CA GLY A 14 22.23 -3.19 -5.85
C GLY A 14 21.35 -2.26 -5.01
N GLU A 15 20.57 -2.86 -4.13
CA GLU A 15 19.59 -2.15 -3.31
C GLU A 15 20.22 -1.16 -2.32
N ASP A 16 21.37 -1.50 -1.73
CA ASP A 16 22.09 -0.63 -0.79
C ASP A 16 23.40 -0.07 -1.37
N SER A 17 23.53 0.01 -2.69
CA SER A 17 24.77 0.50 -3.30
C SER A 17 24.88 2.03 -3.25
N TYR A 18 26.00 2.52 -2.74
CA TYR A 18 26.41 3.92 -2.82
C TYR A 18 27.07 4.24 -4.18
N GLY A 19 26.84 5.45 -4.71
CA GLY A 19 27.53 5.95 -5.90
C GLY A 19 26.87 5.62 -7.24
N PHE A 20 25.72 4.93 -7.21
CA PHE A 20 24.98 4.52 -8.41
C PHE A 20 23.68 5.32 -8.64
N ASP A 21 23.39 6.30 -7.79
CA ASP A 21 22.16 7.07 -7.89
C ASP A 21 22.31 8.15 -8.96
N SER A 22 21.35 8.20 -9.88
CA SER A 22 21.14 9.34 -10.76
C SER A 22 20.46 10.43 -9.95
N VAL A 23 21.19 11.52 -9.68
CA VAL A 23 20.70 12.71 -9.00
C VAL A 23 20.96 13.93 -9.87
N ASP A 24 20.04 14.89 -9.85
CA ASP A 24 20.24 16.16 -10.52
C ASP A 24 21.18 17.08 -9.74
N GLN A 25 21.48 18.26 -10.31
CA GLN A 25 22.38 19.24 -9.69
C GLN A 25 21.89 19.78 -8.33
N TRP A 26 20.62 19.56 -7.98
CA TRP A 26 19.99 19.99 -6.72
C TRP A 26 19.92 18.86 -5.69
N GLY A 27 20.52 17.70 -5.99
CA GLY A 27 20.50 16.53 -5.12
C GLY A 27 19.19 15.73 -5.15
N ARG A 28 18.32 15.98 -6.13
CA ARG A 28 17.05 15.26 -6.28
C ARG A 28 17.24 14.00 -7.14
N PRO A 29 16.72 12.82 -6.74
CA PRO A 29 16.71 11.63 -7.58
C PRO A 29 16.09 11.88 -8.95
N PHE A 30 16.71 11.33 -10.00
CA PHE A 30 16.28 11.53 -11.38
C PHE A 30 16.28 10.18 -12.14
N PRO A 31 15.30 9.90 -13.02
CA PRO A 31 15.21 8.59 -13.64
C PRO A 31 16.43 8.28 -14.49
N ASP A 32 17.05 7.13 -14.23
CA ASP A 32 18.24 6.69 -14.96
C ASP A 32 17.89 6.56 -16.46
N PRO A 33 18.55 7.31 -17.35
CA PRO A 33 18.18 7.36 -18.77
C PRO A 33 18.51 6.05 -19.50
N GLU A 34 19.37 5.18 -18.97
CA GLU A 34 19.57 3.85 -19.56
C GLU A 34 18.37 2.94 -19.30
N ARG A 35 17.78 3.00 -18.09
CA ARG A 35 16.54 2.29 -17.75
C ARG A 35 15.30 2.94 -18.34
N PHE A 36 15.27 4.26 -18.39
CA PHE A 36 14.15 5.07 -18.87
C PHE A 36 14.62 6.04 -19.95
N PRO A 37 14.82 5.59 -21.21
CA PRO A 37 15.32 6.45 -22.29
C PRO A 37 14.51 7.72 -22.53
N SER A 38 13.22 7.72 -22.19
CA SER A 38 12.36 8.90 -22.26
C SER A 38 12.68 9.99 -21.22
N SER A 39 13.53 9.73 -20.22
CA SER A 39 13.97 10.74 -19.26
C SER A 39 15.17 11.55 -19.75
N ALA A 40 15.79 11.15 -20.86
CA ALA A 40 16.95 11.82 -21.44
C ALA A 40 16.64 13.30 -21.72
N GLY A 41 17.64 14.17 -21.49
CA GLY A 41 17.49 15.61 -21.69
C GLY A 41 16.80 16.35 -20.54
N GLY A 42 16.49 15.69 -19.42
CA GLY A 42 15.90 16.35 -18.25
C GLY A 42 14.37 16.23 -18.14
N GLU A 43 13.73 15.47 -19.03
CA GLU A 43 12.27 15.30 -19.10
C GLU A 43 11.69 14.42 -17.97
N GLY A 44 12.54 13.68 -17.27
CA GLY A 44 12.17 12.83 -16.13
C GLY A 44 11.10 11.81 -16.52
N PHE A 45 9.99 11.77 -15.77
CA PHE A 45 8.87 10.86 -16.08
C PHE A 45 7.74 11.49 -16.90
N LYS A 46 7.89 12.74 -17.36
CA LYS A 46 6.81 13.46 -18.03
C LYS A 46 6.20 12.66 -19.19
N HIS A 47 7.03 12.13 -20.08
CA HIS A 47 6.56 11.34 -21.23
C HIS A 47 5.85 10.04 -20.84
N VAL A 48 6.28 9.39 -19.75
CA VAL A 48 5.63 8.17 -19.24
C VAL A 48 4.26 8.54 -18.67
N ALA A 49 4.20 9.57 -17.84
CA ALA A 49 2.95 10.04 -17.25
C ALA A 49 1.95 10.50 -18.33
N ASP A 50 2.39 11.30 -19.31
CA ASP A 50 1.55 11.74 -20.44
C ASP A 50 0.93 10.52 -21.17
N LYS A 51 1.72 9.46 -21.39
CA LYS A 51 1.25 8.24 -22.04
C LYS A 51 0.22 7.49 -21.20
N VAL A 52 0.45 7.39 -19.89
CA VAL A 52 -0.47 6.75 -18.93
C VAL A 52 -1.77 7.54 -18.82
N HIS A 53 -1.70 8.87 -18.74
CA HIS A 53 -2.89 9.73 -18.71
C HIS A 53 -3.69 9.66 -20.00
N ALA A 54 -3.03 9.58 -21.16
CA ALA A 54 -3.71 9.38 -22.45
C ALA A 54 -4.47 8.04 -22.54
N MET A 55 -4.16 7.06 -21.69
CA MET A 55 -4.90 5.81 -21.53
C MET A 55 -6.07 5.92 -20.54
N GLY A 56 -6.28 7.08 -19.92
CA GLY A 56 -7.27 7.27 -18.84
C GLY A 56 -6.85 6.71 -17.49
N LEU A 57 -5.55 6.43 -17.31
CA LEU A 57 -4.98 5.87 -16.07
C LEU A 57 -4.24 6.96 -15.27
N LYS A 58 -3.86 6.61 -14.03
CA LYS A 58 -3.04 7.45 -13.14
C LYS A 58 -1.62 6.90 -13.05
N PHE A 59 -0.65 7.78 -12.85
CA PHE A 59 0.76 7.42 -12.80
C PHE A 59 1.34 7.54 -11.38
N GLY A 60 2.00 6.50 -10.88
CA GLY A 60 2.59 6.50 -9.55
C GLY A 60 4.06 6.08 -9.53
N ILE A 61 4.80 6.57 -8.53
CA ILE A 61 6.22 6.22 -8.32
C ILE A 61 6.49 5.85 -6.85
N HIS A 62 7.41 4.91 -6.64
CA HIS A 62 7.99 4.61 -5.33
C HIS A 62 9.11 5.59 -5.00
N LEU A 63 9.23 5.99 -3.75
CA LEU A 63 10.22 6.94 -3.23
C LEU A 63 10.86 6.38 -1.96
N MET A 64 12.15 6.64 -1.77
CA MET A 64 12.80 6.47 -0.46
C MET A 64 12.65 7.76 0.35
N ASN A 65 12.43 7.62 1.66
CA ASN A 65 12.34 8.77 2.55
C ASN A 65 13.63 9.61 2.57
N GLY A 66 13.46 10.93 2.60
CA GLY A 66 14.52 11.91 2.76
C GLY A 66 15.38 12.16 1.52
N ILE A 67 16.70 12.05 1.67
CA ILE A 67 17.72 12.48 0.70
C ILE A 67 18.78 11.40 0.51
N SER A 68 19.34 11.29 -0.71
CA SER A 68 20.36 10.29 -1.00
C SER A 68 21.69 10.63 -0.32
N THR A 69 22.39 9.61 0.17
CA THR A 69 23.74 9.72 0.73
C THR A 69 24.71 10.32 -0.28
N GLN A 70 24.51 10.06 -1.58
CA GLN A 70 25.32 10.65 -2.65
C GLN A 70 25.17 12.17 -2.72
N ALA A 71 23.94 12.70 -2.63
CA ALA A 71 23.71 14.14 -2.62
C ALA A 71 24.31 14.81 -1.38
N VAL A 72 24.15 14.17 -0.21
CA VAL A 72 24.72 14.62 1.07
C VAL A 72 26.24 14.69 1.00
N ASN A 73 26.91 13.63 0.55
CA ASN A 73 28.37 13.58 0.44
C ASN A 73 28.93 14.54 -0.62
N ALA A 74 28.17 14.81 -1.68
CA ALA A 74 28.52 15.79 -2.69
C ALA A 74 28.19 17.24 -2.28
N SER A 75 27.55 17.44 -1.13
CA SER A 75 27.08 18.74 -0.64
C SER A 75 26.33 19.54 -1.72
N THR A 76 25.44 18.87 -2.47
CA THR A 76 24.69 19.52 -3.55
C THR A 76 23.88 20.71 -3.03
N PRO A 77 23.75 21.81 -3.80
CA PRO A 77 22.88 22.92 -3.43
C PRO A 77 21.41 22.46 -3.35
N ILE A 78 20.63 23.11 -2.49
CA ILE A 78 19.17 22.87 -2.42
C ILE A 78 18.48 23.87 -3.36
N LEU A 79 17.53 23.41 -4.18
CA LEU A 79 16.75 24.30 -5.04
C LEU A 79 15.72 25.09 -4.23
N ASP A 80 15.76 26.41 -4.37
CA ASP A 80 14.63 27.28 -4.08
C ASP A 80 13.74 27.36 -5.32
N VAL A 81 12.55 26.76 -5.21
CA VAL A 81 11.58 26.64 -6.29
C VAL A 81 10.97 27.98 -6.73
N ASP A 82 11.02 29.01 -5.88
CA ASP A 82 10.42 30.30 -6.19
C ASP A 82 11.41 31.20 -6.95
N THR A 83 12.71 31.06 -6.67
CA THR A 83 13.77 31.85 -7.34
C THR A 83 14.50 31.10 -8.45
N GLY A 84 14.39 29.77 -8.50
CA GLY A 84 15.14 28.91 -9.43
C GLY A 84 16.64 28.84 -9.12
N LYS A 85 17.06 29.25 -7.92
CA LYS A 85 18.46 29.35 -7.49
C LYS A 85 18.70 28.48 -6.25
N ALA A 86 19.95 28.46 -5.77
CA ALA A 86 20.26 27.79 -4.52
C ALA A 86 19.56 28.48 -3.33
N TYR A 87 19.00 27.68 -2.43
CA TYR A 87 18.29 28.14 -1.24
C TYR A 87 19.24 28.87 -0.28
N VAL A 88 18.86 30.09 0.09
CA VAL A 88 19.60 30.95 1.01
C VAL A 88 18.69 31.33 2.17
N GLU A 89 19.15 31.06 3.39
CA GLU A 89 18.49 31.44 4.64
C GLU A 89 19.56 31.91 5.62
N ASP A 90 19.28 32.99 6.34
CA ASP A 90 20.22 33.65 7.26
C ASP A 90 21.58 34.03 6.62
N GLY A 91 21.54 34.45 5.34
CA GLY A 91 22.73 34.90 4.60
C GLY A 91 23.70 33.78 4.20
N ARG A 92 23.32 32.51 4.41
CA ARG A 92 24.08 31.31 4.02
C ARG A 92 23.33 30.55 2.93
N GLN A 93 24.06 30.05 1.94
CA GLN A 93 23.54 29.02 1.02
C GLN A 93 23.57 27.65 1.70
N TRP A 94 22.43 26.97 1.73
CA TRP A 94 22.29 25.64 2.32
C TRP A 94 22.54 24.53 1.31
N THR A 95 23.07 23.41 1.78
CA THR A 95 23.38 22.23 0.97
C THR A 95 22.78 20.95 1.55
N ALA A 96 22.79 19.88 0.77
CA ALA A 96 22.37 18.54 1.20
C ALA A 96 23.08 18.07 2.48
N SER A 97 24.37 18.41 2.66
CA SER A 97 25.14 18.08 3.86
C SER A 97 24.62 18.75 5.14
N ASP A 98 23.91 19.86 5.02
CA ASP A 98 23.36 20.59 6.16
C ASP A 98 22.03 20.02 6.65
N ILE A 99 21.33 19.28 5.78
CA ILE A 99 19.97 18.79 6.04
C ILE A 99 19.89 17.26 6.16
N GLY A 100 20.88 16.51 5.68
CA GLY A 100 20.90 15.05 5.79
C GLY A 100 21.13 14.58 7.22
N LEU A 101 20.20 13.79 7.77
CA LEU A 101 20.29 13.21 9.11
C LEU A 101 21.04 11.87 9.05
N THR A 102 22.37 11.90 9.08
CA THR A 102 23.23 10.69 8.97
C THR A 102 23.01 9.62 10.04
N HIS A 103 22.36 9.98 11.15
CA HIS A 103 21.97 9.05 12.23
C HIS A 103 20.56 8.43 12.03
N ARG A 104 19.88 8.76 10.93
CA ARG A 104 18.55 8.27 10.55
C ARG A 104 18.55 7.81 9.09
N THR A 105 19.31 6.76 8.82
CA THR A 105 19.31 6.08 7.52
C THR A 105 18.15 5.11 7.42
N CYS A 106 17.74 4.75 6.20
CA CYS A 106 16.79 3.64 6.04
C CYS A 106 17.42 2.33 6.54
N ALA A 107 16.70 1.57 7.38
CA ALA A 107 17.25 0.39 8.05
C ALA A 107 17.83 -0.67 7.09
N TRP A 108 17.19 -0.91 5.96
CA TRP A 108 17.62 -1.88 4.94
C TRP A 108 18.42 -1.25 3.79
N MET A 109 18.48 0.08 3.71
CA MET A 109 19.23 0.84 2.69
C MET A 109 20.14 1.90 3.35
N SER A 110 20.97 1.44 4.28
CA SER A 110 21.78 2.31 5.15
C SER A 110 22.79 3.21 4.42
N ASN A 111 23.25 2.80 3.23
CA ASN A 111 24.19 3.53 2.41
C ASN A 111 23.50 4.36 1.32
N GLY A 112 22.21 4.13 1.06
CA GLY A 112 21.46 4.80 -0.01
C GLY A 112 20.81 6.11 0.41
N PHE A 113 19.95 6.08 1.44
CA PHE A 113 19.09 7.22 1.81
C PHE A 113 19.05 7.47 3.32
N MET A 114 18.81 8.72 3.69
CA MET A 114 18.62 9.17 5.07
C MET A 114 17.54 10.24 5.17
N SER A 115 16.91 10.35 6.34
CA SER A 115 15.91 11.38 6.63
C SER A 115 16.46 12.80 6.44
N VAL A 116 15.56 13.72 6.15
CA VAL A 116 15.87 15.16 6.05
C VAL A 116 15.52 15.88 7.36
N ASN A 117 16.34 16.85 7.75
CA ASN A 117 16.06 17.75 8.85
C ASN A 117 14.93 18.72 8.49
N THR A 118 13.69 18.34 8.78
CA THR A 118 12.52 19.17 8.52
C THR A 118 12.31 20.28 9.55
N ASP A 119 13.17 20.44 10.56
CA ASP A 119 13.10 21.59 11.47
C ASP A 119 13.69 22.85 10.80
N ALA A 120 14.68 22.68 9.92
CA ALA A 120 15.29 23.75 9.12
C ALA A 120 14.42 24.14 7.91
N GLY A 121 14.42 25.43 7.53
CA GLY A 121 13.73 25.90 6.32
C GLY A 121 14.29 25.24 5.05
N ALA A 122 15.61 25.04 5.01
CA ALA A 122 16.29 24.35 3.91
C ALA A 122 15.82 22.90 3.71
N GLY A 123 15.54 22.15 4.78
CA GLY A 123 15.04 20.77 4.66
C GLY A 123 13.62 20.74 4.08
N ARG A 124 12.75 21.65 4.51
CA ARG A 124 11.42 21.83 3.91
C ARG A 124 11.49 22.32 2.46
N ALA A 125 12.45 23.19 2.13
CA ALA A 125 12.68 23.64 0.76
C ALA A 125 13.13 22.50 -0.16
N PHE A 126 14.00 21.61 0.32
CA PHE A 126 14.39 20.41 -0.42
C PHE A 126 13.18 19.52 -0.71
N LEU A 127 12.36 19.17 0.30
CA LEU A 127 11.15 18.38 0.10
C LEU A 127 10.19 19.08 -0.89
N ARG A 128 9.96 20.39 -0.75
CA ARG A 128 9.16 21.15 -1.71
C ARG A 128 9.68 21.05 -3.14
N SER A 129 10.99 21.19 -3.33
CA SER A 129 11.62 21.05 -4.65
C SER A 129 11.51 19.66 -5.25
N LEU A 130 11.51 18.63 -4.39
CA LEU A 130 11.40 17.23 -4.76
C LEU A 130 9.97 16.89 -5.21
N TYR A 131 8.97 17.25 -4.41
CA TYR A 131 7.58 16.93 -4.73
C TYR A 131 7.00 17.83 -5.85
N ARG A 132 7.48 19.07 -6.02
CA ARG A 132 7.17 19.87 -7.22
C ARG A 132 7.69 19.21 -8.49
N GLN A 133 8.92 18.69 -8.48
CA GLN A 133 9.47 17.94 -9.63
C GLN A 133 8.58 16.75 -10.02
N TYR A 134 8.09 15.98 -9.04
CA TYR A 134 7.19 14.87 -9.31
C TYR A 134 5.84 15.32 -9.87
N ALA A 135 5.30 16.43 -9.36
CA ALA A 135 4.08 17.04 -9.89
C ALA A 135 4.25 17.52 -11.33
N ASP A 136 5.39 18.15 -11.65
CA ASP A 136 5.74 18.63 -12.99
C ASP A 136 5.87 17.48 -14.00
N TRP A 137 6.34 16.31 -13.55
CA TRP A 137 6.33 15.08 -14.34
C TRP A 137 4.93 14.47 -14.50
N GLY A 138 3.90 14.98 -13.83
CA GLY A 138 2.54 14.44 -13.91
C GLY A 138 2.26 13.25 -12.98
N VAL A 139 3.02 13.07 -11.91
CA VAL A 139 2.76 12.01 -10.92
C VAL A 139 1.42 12.26 -10.21
N ASP A 140 0.62 11.19 -10.04
CA ASP A 140 -0.66 11.17 -9.30
C ASP A 140 -0.56 10.49 -7.94
N PHE A 141 0.49 9.70 -7.73
CA PHE A 141 0.62 8.79 -6.60
C PHE A 141 2.09 8.62 -6.22
N VAL A 142 2.40 8.76 -4.94
CA VAL A 142 3.72 8.50 -4.39
C VAL A 142 3.61 7.47 -3.26
N LYS A 143 4.48 6.46 -3.29
CA LYS A 143 4.67 5.52 -2.19
C LYS A 143 6.02 5.80 -1.53
N LEU A 144 5.98 6.35 -0.32
CA LEU A 144 7.14 6.80 0.42
C LEU A 144 7.58 5.74 1.43
N ASP A 145 8.75 5.19 1.21
CA ASP A 145 9.30 4.05 1.96
C ASP A 145 10.33 4.46 3.00
N CYS A 146 10.61 3.58 3.96
CA CYS A 146 11.46 3.85 5.13
C CYS A 146 11.03 5.11 5.93
N ILE A 147 9.72 5.27 6.13
CA ILE A 147 9.18 6.38 6.94
C ILE A 147 8.17 5.94 8.00
N PHE A 148 7.68 4.69 7.92
CA PHE A 148 6.63 4.17 8.78
C PHE A 148 7.02 2.82 9.41
N GLY A 149 6.18 2.34 10.34
CA GLY A 149 6.51 1.16 11.15
C GLY A 149 7.75 1.40 12.02
N THR A 150 8.76 0.56 11.88
CA THR A 150 10.04 0.66 12.60
C THR A 150 10.84 1.92 12.24
N ASP A 151 10.62 2.51 11.07
CA ASP A 151 11.29 3.73 10.59
C ASP A 151 10.48 5.01 10.88
N TYR A 152 9.57 4.96 11.85
CA TYR A 152 8.57 6.01 12.08
C TYR A 152 9.14 7.43 12.24
N SER A 153 8.84 8.29 11.27
CA SER A 153 9.25 9.70 11.24
C SER A 153 8.03 10.64 11.13
N PRO A 154 7.30 10.92 12.23
CA PRO A 154 6.06 11.70 12.17
C PRO A 154 6.24 13.12 11.63
N LYS A 155 7.34 13.80 12.01
CA LYS A 155 7.62 15.16 11.53
C LYS A 155 7.80 15.21 10.01
N GLU A 156 8.48 14.22 9.45
CA GLU A 156 8.74 14.14 8.01
C GLU A 156 7.49 13.73 7.24
N ILE A 157 6.68 12.79 7.77
CA ILE A 157 5.35 12.47 7.23
C ILE A 157 4.47 13.72 7.15
N MET A 158 4.43 14.52 8.22
CA MET A 158 3.66 15.76 8.24
C MET A 158 4.21 16.78 7.24
N ALA A 159 5.52 16.98 7.17
CA ALA A 159 6.15 17.90 6.22
C ALA A 159 5.89 17.52 4.76
N VAL A 160 5.96 16.22 4.42
CA VAL A 160 5.60 15.71 3.09
C VAL A 160 4.11 15.93 2.82
N SER A 161 3.23 15.59 3.76
CA SER A 161 1.78 15.80 3.64
C SER A 161 1.42 17.26 3.38
N GLU A 162 2.05 18.19 4.08
CA GLU A 162 1.88 19.63 3.90
C GLU A 162 2.41 20.08 2.53
N THR A 163 3.59 19.61 2.14
CA THR A 163 4.18 19.90 0.82
C THR A 163 3.26 19.47 -0.32
N LEU A 164 2.67 18.27 -0.23
CA LEU A 164 1.74 17.78 -1.25
C LEU A 164 0.44 18.60 -1.33
N LYS A 165 -0.02 19.17 -0.22
CA LYS A 165 -1.20 20.07 -0.20
C LYS A 165 -0.93 21.43 -0.84
N GLU A 166 0.34 21.85 -0.93
CA GLU A 166 0.74 23.09 -1.62
C GLU A 166 0.76 22.94 -3.15
N LEU A 167 0.71 21.70 -3.67
CA LEU A 167 0.75 21.44 -5.12
C LEU A 167 -0.60 21.73 -5.76
N GLU A 168 -0.58 22.30 -6.97
CA GLU A 168 -1.79 22.49 -7.78
C GLU A 168 -2.40 21.15 -8.25
N ARG A 169 -1.55 20.13 -8.40
CA ARG A 169 -1.94 18.77 -8.77
C ARG A 169 -2.13 17.91 -7.51
N PRO A 170 -3.30 17.29 -7.30
CA PRO A 170 -3.47 16.32 -6.22
C PRO A 170 -2.61 15.08 -6.44
N VAL A 171 -1.82 14.73 -5.43
CA VAL A 171 -0.98 13.52 -5.40
C VAL A 171 -1.36 12.69 -4.18
N ILE A 172 -1.69 11.41 -4.40
CA ILE A 172 -2.02 10.44 -3.35
C ILE A 172 -0.73 10.04 -2.63
N LEU A 173 -0.74 10.08 -1.30
CA LEU A 173 0.38 9.67 -0.45
C LEU A 173 0.15 8.31 0.20
N SER A 174 0.95 7.33 -0.22
CA SER A 174 1.13 6.04 0.44
C SER A 174 2.42 6.04 1.25
N ILE A 175 2.40 5.47 2.47
CA ILE A 175 3.60 5.31 3.31
C ILE A 175 3.90 3.85 3.64
N SER A 176 5.18 3.50 3.68
CA SER A 176 5.70 2.17 3.97
C SER A 176 7.07 2.22 4.70
N PRO A 177 7.57 1.10 5.24
CA PRO A 177 6.90 -0.18 5.44
C PRO A 177 5.92 -0.13 6.63
N GLY A 178 5.25 -1.24 6.91
CA GLY A 178 4.28 -1.38 8.01
C GLY A 178 4.74 -2.35 9.10
N THR A 179 6.05 -2.65 9.16
CA THR A 179 6.64 -3.55 10.15
C THR A 179 6.32 -3.06 11.56
N GLU A 180 5.74 -3.95 12.38
CA GLU A 180 5.33 -3.68 13.78
C GLU A 180 4.34 -2.52 13.96
N VAL A 181 3.56 -2.17 12.93
CA VAL A 181 2.54 -1.13 13.05
C VAL A 181 1.39 -1.58 13.94
N THR A 182 0.98 -0.70 14.86
CA THR A 182 -0.20 -0.88 15.72
C THR A 182 -1.31 0.10 15.33
N PRO A 183 -2.59 -0.19 15.67
CA PRO A 183 -3.68 0.77 15.47
C PRO A 183 -3.46 2.12 16.15
N ALA A 184 -2.77 2.15 17.30
CA ALA A 184 -2.43 3.39 18.01
C ALA A 184 -1.37 4.22 17.25
N LEU A 185 -0.38 3.56 16.65
CA LEU A 185 0.61 4.24 15.80
C LEU A 185 -0.05 4.84 14.55
N ALA A 186 -0.94 4.08 13.90
CA ALA A 186 -1.66 4.54 12.72
C ALA A 186 -2.48 5.81 12.98
N GLU A 187 -3.14 5.92 14.15
CA GLU A 187 -3.95 7.09 14.53
C GLU A 187 -3.17 8.41 14.41
N ASN A 188 -1.87 8.39 14.74
CA ASN A 188 -1.02 9.57 14.72
C ASN A 188 -0.76 10.13 13.31
N ILE A 189 -0.88 9.31 12.26
CA ILE A 189 -0.59 9.71 10.87
C ILE A 189 -1.83 9.79 9.99
N THR A 190 -2.99 9.36 10.48
CA THR A 190 -4.13 9.11 9.60
C THR A 190 -4.71 10.38 8.97
N GLN A 191 -4.44 11.56 9.54
CA GLN A 191 -4.85 12.85 8.96
C GLN A 191 -3.88 13.38 7.89
N HIS A 192 -2.78 12.68 7.66
CA HIS A 192 -1.66 13.15 6.83
C HIS A 192 -1.44 12.31 5.57
N VAL A 193 -1.97 11.09 5.49
CA VAL A 193 -1.72 10.16 4.38
C VAL A 193 -3.01 9.54 3.85
N ASP A 194 -3.01 9.13 2.59
CA ASP A 194 -4.16 8.49 1.93
C ASP A 194 -4.17 6.97 2.11
N MET A 195 -3.00 6.37 2.33
CA MET A 195 -2.90 4.97 2.72
C MET A 195 -1.57 4.71 3.45
N TYR A 196 -1.55 3.69 4.30
CA TYR A 196 -0.38 3.37 5.12
C TYR A 196 -0.27 1.87 5.30
N ARG A 197 0.94 1.32 5.07
CA ARG A 197 1.18 -0.10 5.24
C ARG A 197 1.03 -0.49 6.71
N ILE A 198 0.34 -1.59 6.98
CA ILE A 198 0.11 -2.12 8.34
C ILE A 198 0.83 -3.44 8.62
N THR A 199 1.56 -3.96 7.63
CA THR A 199 2.34 -5.20 7.69
C THR A 199 3.75 -5.00 7.15
N GLY A 200 4.62 -6.00 7.35
CA GLY A 200 5.86 -6.09 6.56
C GLY A 200 5.56 -6.39 5.09
N ASP A 201 6.60 -6.58 4.29
CA ASP A 201 6.45 -6.89 2.87
C ASP A 201 5.74 -8.23 2.66
N ASP A 202 4.66 -8.22 1.88
CA ASP A 202 3.93 -9.42 1.49
C ASP A 202 4.55 -10.05 0.24
N TRP A 203 4.76 -11.35 0.32
CA TRP A 203 5.29 -12.18 -0.75
C TRP A 203 4.47 -13.45 -0.88
N ASP A 204 4.73 -14.20 -1.94
CA ASP A 204 3.94 -15.35 -2.35
C ASP A 204 4.23 -16.62 -1.53
N SER A 205 4.38 -16.50 -0.21
CA SER A 205 4.45 -17.64 0.70
C SER A 205 3.33 -17.57 1.73
N TRP A 206 2.74 -18.71 2.11
CA TRP A 206 1.69 -18.73 3.14
C TRP A 206 2.18 -18.19 4.49
N LYS A 207 3.50 -18.27 4.76
CA LYS A 207 4.12 -17.69 5.95
C LYS A 207 3.99 -16.16 5.98
N ASP A 208 4.03 -15.51 4.81
CA ASP A 208 3.91 -14.07 4.68
C ASP A 208 2.43 -13.64 4.67
N VAL A 209 1.56 -14.41 4.01
CA VAL A 209 0.11 -14.14 3.96
C VAL A 209 -0.56 -14.32 5.33
N ARG A 210 -0.26 -15.40 6.06
CA ARG A 210 -0.98 -15.77 7.31
C ARG A 210 -1.01 -14.67 8.38
N PRO A 211 0.10 -13.96 8.71
CA PRO A 211 0.09 -12.87 9.69
C PRO A 211 -0.91 -11.74 9.40
N HIS A 212 -1.27 -11.51 8.14
CA HIS A 212 -2.22 -10.45 7.74
C HIS A 212 -3.59 -10.63 8.40
N PHE A 213 -3.99 -11.85 8.74
CA PHE A 213 -5.26 -12.11 9.44
C PHE A 213 -5.32 -11.44 10.81
N ASP A 214 -4.27 -11.61 11.62
CA ASP A 214 -4.22 -11.04 12.98
C ASP A 214 -4.11 -9.52 12.96
N VAL A 215 -3.35 -8.97 11.99
CA VAL A 215 -3.23 -7.53 11.81
C VAL A 215 -4.55 -6.94 11.33
N ALA A 216 -5.18 -7.52 10.31
CA ALA A 216 -6.48 -7.07 9.80
C ALA A 216 -7.55 -7.10 10.90
N ARG A 217 -7.59 -8.17 11.70
CA ARG A 217 -8.45 -8.27 12.89
C ARG A 217 -8.21 -7.13 13.87
N SER A 218 -6.95 -6.90 14.27
CA SER A 218 -6.59 -5.84 15.22
C SER A 218 -6.97 -4.44 14.73
N PHE A 219 -6.81 -4.19 13.43
CA PHE A 219 -7.24 -2.93 12.80
C PHE A 219 -8.75 -2.80 12.68
N ALA A 220 -9.46 -3.90 12.46
CA ALA A 220 -10.92 -3.93 12.43
C ALA A 220 -11.52 -3.67 13.82
N ASP A 221 -10.99 -4.33 14.87
CA ASP A 221 -11.40 -4.16 16.26
C ASP A 221 -11.19 -2.72 16.74
N ALA A 222 -10.12 -2.06 16.27
CA ALA A 222 -9.85 -0.65 16.53
C ALA A 222 -10.62 0.32 15.61
N ASN A 223 -11.54 -0.19 14.78
CA ASN A 223 -12.36 0.57 13.83
C ASN A 223 -11.53 1.42 12.84
N LYS A 224 -10.39 0.90 12.37
CA LYS A 224 -9.47 1.59 11.45
C LYS A 224 -9.66 1.24 9.98
N ILE A 225 -10.31 0.12 9.68
CA ILE A 225 -10.51 -0.34 8.30
C ILE A 225 -11.60 0.40 7.52
N THR A 226 -12.38 1.27 8.18
CA THR A 226 -13.47 2.02 7.52
C THR A 226 -12.95 3.14 6.60
N GLY A 227 -11.64 3.32 6.51
CA GLY A 227 -11.00 4.47 5.91
C GLY A 227 -11.27 5.68 6.80
N LEU A 228 -10.25 6.23 7.46
CA LEU A 228 -10.50 7.31 8.41
C LEU A 228 -11.00 8.54 7.65
N ARG A 229 -12.25 8.95 7.93
CA ARG A 229 -12.99 9.98 7.18
C ARG A 229 -13.12 9.67 5.67
N GLY A 230 -13.03 8.40 5.28
CA GLY A 230 -13.10 7.94 3.88
C GLY A 230 -11.90 8.32 3.02
N ARG A 231 -10.76 8.66 3.63
CA ARG A 231 -9.58 9.18 2.92
C ARG A 231 -8.27 8.43 3.18
N SER A 232 -8.11 7.78 4.34
CA SER A 232 -6.87 7.12 4.72
C SER A 232 -7.10 5.62 4.97
N TRP A 233 -6.46 4.75 4.18
CA TRP A 233 -6.74 3.31 4.13
C TRP A 233 -5.57 2.47 4.69
N PRO A 234 -5.83 1.51 5.60
CA PRO A 234 -4.81 0.54 6.01
C PRO A 234 -4.47 -0.38 4.85
N ASP A 235 -3.17 -0.50 4.55
CA ASP A 235 -2.64 -1.23 3.42
C ASP A 235 -1.98 -2.55 3.86
N LEU A 236 -2.56 -3.66 3.42
CA LEU A 236 -2.03 -5.01 3.63
C LEU A 236 -0.95 -5.39 2.62
N ASP A 237 -0.47 -4.44 1.81
CA ASP A 237 0.51 -4.62 0.75
C ASP A 237 -0.06 -5.17 -0.58
N MET A 238 0.80 -5.24 -1.59
CA MET A 238 0.52 -5.66 -2.96
C MET A 238 0.18 -7.15 -3.03
N LEU A 239 -0.59 -7.54 -4.06
CA LEU A 239 -0.97 -8.92 -4.35
C LEU A 239 0.14 -9.61 -5.16
N PRO A 240 0.83 -10.62 -4.61
CA PRO A 240 1.94 -11.30 -5.28
C PRO A 240 1.40 -12.44 -6.16
N PHE A 241 0.60 -12.07 -7.16
CA PHE A 241 -0.09 -13.00 -8.07
C PHE A 241 0.56 -13.01 -9.46
N GLY A 242 0.29 -14.06 -10.24
CA GLY A 242 0.76 -14.17 -11.62
C GLY A 242 2.28 -14.31 -11.74
N ARG A 243 2.89 -13.63 -12.70
CA ARG A 243 4.33 -13.73 -13.01
C ARG A 243 5.15 -12.72 -12.22
N LEU A 244 6.09 -13.20 -11.42
CA LEU A 244 6.91 -12.46 -10.46
C LEU A 244 8.41 -12.76 -10.66
N THR A 245 9.23 -12.12 -9.83
CA THR A 245 10.64 -12.47 -9.55
C THR A 245 10.80 -12.74 -8.06
N ASP A 246 11.97 -13.23 -7.65
CA ASP A 246 12.31 -13.27 -6.23
C ASP A 246 12.51 -11.85 -5.66
N ALA A 247 12.35 -11.73 -4.34
CA ALA A 247 12.53 -10.47 -3.64
C ALA A 247 13.94 -9.91 -3.85
N GLY A 248 14.00 -8.60 -4.13
CA GLY A 248 15.24 -7.83 -4.29
C GLY A 248 16.09 -8.16 -5.52
N VAL A 249 15.56 -8.92 -6.48
CA VAL A 249 16.29 -9.22 -7.72
C VAL A 249 15.97 -8.19 -8.80
N ASN A 250 17.00 -7.56 -9.36
CA ASN A 250 16.86 -6.53 -10.41
C ASN A 250 16.23 -7.06 -11.70
N GLN A 251 16.57 -8.29 -12.09
CA GLN A 251 16.24 -8.89 -13.39
C GLN A 251 16.13 -10.42 -13.25
N GLY A 252 14.91 -10.96 -13.29
CA GLY A 252 14.66 -12.41 -13.29
C GLY A 252 15.30 -13.17 -12.11
N PRO A 253 15.34 -14.52 -12.11
CA PRO A 253 14.53 -15.36 -12.97
C PRO A 253 13.04 -15.06 -12.76
N HIS A 254 12.28 -15.08 -13.85
CA HIS A 254 10.84 -14.93 -13.74
C HIS A 254 10.20 -16.26 -13.37
N ARG A 255 9.26 -16.23 -12.44
CA ARG A 255 8.51 -17.40 -11.98
C ARG A 255 7.03 -17.06 -11.83
N SER A 256 6.20 -18.07 -11.69
CA SER A 256 4.83 -17.83 -11.22
C SER A 256 4.84 -17.64 -9.70
N THR A 257 3.77 -17.05 -9.19
CA THR A 257 3.45 -17.08 -7.76
C THR A 257 3.49 -18.51 -7.22
N ASN A 258 4.06 -18.68 -6.03
CA ASN A 258 4.11 -19.94 -5.28
C ASN A 258 2.84 -20.17 -4.46
N LEU A 259 1.93 -19.19 -4.38
CA LEU A 259 0.63 -19.37 -3.76
C LEU A 259 -0.25 -20.27 -4.64
N THR A 260 -0.85 -21.28 -4.02
CA THR A 260 -1.94 -22.03 -4.63
C THR A 260 -3.13 -21.11 -4.94
N PHE A 261 -4.01 -21.52 -5.85
CA PHE A 261 -5.20 -20.72 -6.16
C PHE A 261 -6.08 -20.47 -4.93
N ASP A 262 -6.21 -21.45 -4.03
CA ASP A 262 -6.96 -21.31 -2.78
C ASP A 262 -6.33 -20.27 -1.85
N GLU A 263 -5.00 -20.19 -1.79
CA GLU A 263 -4.30 -19.16 -1.01
C GLU A 263 -4.45 -17.77 -1.64
N GLN A 264 -4.38 -17.66 -2.98
CA GLN A 264 -4.64 -16.40 -3.69
C GLN A 264 -6.08 -15.92 -3.46
N LEU A 265 -7.06 -16.83 -3.57
CA LEU A 265 -8.47 -16.52 -3.27
C LEU A 265 -8.64 -16.08 -1.82
N THR A 266 -8.03 -16.80 -0.88
CA THR A 266 -8.07 -16.48 0.55
C THR A 266 -7.50 -15.09 0.82
N GLN A 267 -6.35 -14.77 0.22
CA GLN A 267 -5.72 -13.46 0.32
C GLN A 267 -6.62 -12.36 -0.26
N MET A 268 -7.13 -12.53 -1.48
CA MET A 268 -8.01 -11.55 -2.13
C MET A 268 -9.30 -11.29 -1.33
N VAL A 269 -9.88 -12.34 -0.73
CA VAL A 269 -11.04 -12.22 0.16
C VAL A 269 -10.68 -11.40 1.41
N LEU A 270 -9.56 -11.72 2.07
CA LEU A 270 -9.10 -10.96 3.24
C LEU A 270 -8.84 -9.49 2.91
N TRP A 271 -8.12 -9.19 1.83
CA TRP A 271 -7.84 -7.81 1.39
C TRP A 271 -9.12 -7.05 1.09
N SER A 272 -10.08 -7.70 0.44
CA SER A 272 -11.39 -7.12 0.17
C SER A 272 -12.15 -6.82 1.46
N MET A 273 -12.18 -7.76 2.41
CA MET A 273 -12.85 -7.59 3.70
C MET A 273 -12.14 -6.59 4.62
N ALA A 274 -10.82 -6.47 4.55
CA ALA A 274 -10.06 -5.47 5.29
C ALA A 274 -10.14 -4.08 4.65
N LYS A 275 -10.78 -3.97 3.47
CA LYS A 275 -10.80 -2.76 2.64
C LYS A 275 -9.39 -2.25 2.32
N SER A 276 -8.46 -3.18 2.17
CA SER A 276 -7.09 -2.87 1.75
C SER A 276 -7.11 -2.33 0.31
N PRO A 277 -6.24 -1.38 -0.04
CA PRO A 277 -5.88 -1.12 -1.42
C PRO A 277 -5.53 -2.42 -2.15
N LEU A 278 -5.92 -2.50 -3.42
CA LEU A 278 -5.68 -3.67 -4.27
C LEU A 278 -4.65 -3.29 -5.34
N MET A 279 -3.36 -3.52 -5.04
CA MET A 279 -2.24 -3.25 -5.95
C MET A 279 -1.69 -4.57 -6.49
N TYR A 280 -1.80 -4.82 -7.79
CA TYR A 280 -1.30 -6.06 -8.42
C TYR A 280 0.22 -5.99 -8.64
N GLY A 281 0.97 -6.96 -8.10
CA GLY A 281 2.44 -6.99 -8.19
C GLY A 281 3.01 -7.76 -9.39
N GLY A 282 2.19 -8.52 -10.11
CA GLY A 282 2.65 -9.35 -11.23
C GLY A 282 2.78 -8.61 -12.56
N ASP A 283 3.42 -9.26 -13.54
CA ASP A 283 3.44 -8.79 -14.92
C ASP A 283 2.08 -9.06 -15.61
N LEU A 284 1.26 -8.01 -15.74
CA LEU A 284 -0.05 -8.04 -16.39
C LEU A 284 -0.03 -8.53 -17.85
N ARG A 285 1.11 -8.50 -18.55
CA ARG A 285 1.22 -9.01 -19.94
C ARG A 285 1.20 -10.53 -20.00
N HIS A 286 1.41 -11.19 -18.87
CA HIS A 286 1.45 -12.64 -18.72
C HIS A 286 0.37 -13.15 -17.76
N LEU A 287 -0.73 -12.39 -17.64
CA LEU A 287 -1.86 -12.75 -16.79
C LEU A 287 -2.63 -13.94 -17.39
N ASN A 288 -2.90 -14.96 -16.58
CA ASN A 288 -3.77 -16.08 -16.96
C ASN A 288 -5.24 -15.77 -16.59
N ASP A 289 -6.16 -16.55 -17.16
CA ASP A 289 -7.61 -16.32 -17.00
C ASP A 289 -8.05 -16.46 -15.53
N ASP A 290 -7.52 -17.44 -14.78
CA ASP A 290 -7.89 -17.67 -13.37
C ASP A 290 -7.52 -16.47 -12.49
N THR A 291 -6.30 -15.93 -12.64
CA THR A 291 -5.86 -14.75 -11.90
C THR A 291 -6.62 -13.51 -12.37
N PHE A 292 -6.90 -13.36 -13.67
CA PHE A 292 -7.72 -12.27 -14.18
C PHE A 292 -9.13 -12.27 -13.57
N ASP A 293 -9.79 -13.43 -13.57
CA ASP A 293 -11.14 -13.61 -13.01
C ASP A 293 -11.16 -13.32 -11.50
N LEU A 294 -10.08 -13.68 -10.78
CA LEU A 294 -9.94 -13.39 -9.35
C LEU A 294 -9.82 -11.89 -9.06
N ILE A 295 -8.88 -11.19 -9.73
CA ILE A 295 -8.64 -9.76 -9.48
C ILE A 295 -9.75 -8.85 -10.04
N THR A 296 -10.55 -9.36 -10.98
CA THR A 296 -11.73 -8.66 -11.51
C THR A 296 -13.05 -9.16 -10.92
N HIS A 297 -13.01 -10.01 -9.89
CA HIS A 297 -14.21 -10.65 -9.36
C HIS A 297 -15.19 -9.62 -8.79
N PRO A 298 -16.39 -9.43 -9.38
CA PRO A 298 -17.26 -8.30 -9.08
C PRO A 298 -17.73 -8.27 -7.63
N THR A 299 -17.97 -9.43 -7.02
CA THR A 299 -18.35 -9.52 -5.61
C THR A 299 -17.22 -9.07 -4.68
N LEU A 300 -15.95 -9.41 -4.98
CA LEU A 300 -14.81 -9.06 -4.13
C LEU A 300 -14.54 -7.56 -4.21
N LEU A 301 -14.57 -7.01 -5.43
CA LEU A 301 -14.47 -5.57 -5.65
C LEU A 301 -15.62 -4.80 -4.97
N LYS A 302 -16.84 -5.36 -5.01
CA LYS A 302 -17.99 -4.76 -4.31
C LYS A 302 -17.83 -4.78 -2.79
N ILE A 303 -17.27 -5.87 -2.24
CA ILE A 303 -16.93 -5.96 -0.82
C ILE A 303 -15.92 -4.87 -0.47
N ASN A 304 -14.78 -4.85 -1.18
CA ASN A 304 -13.72 -3.87 -0.98
C ASN A 304 -14.23 -2.43 -1.04
N HIS A 305 -15.04 -2.08 -2.04
CA HIS A 305 -15.49 -0.71 -2.25
C HIS A 305 -16.65 -0.31 -1.33
N HIS A 306 -17.70 -1.12 -1.23
CA HIS A 306 -18.98 -0.67 -0.67
C HIS A 306 -19.27 -1.09 0.77
N THR A 307 -18.66 -2.15 1.31
CA THR A 307 -19.03 -2.62 2.65
C THR A 307 -18.48 -1.69 3.73
N LYS A 308 -19.08 -1.77 4.92
CA LYS A 308 -18.74 -0.98 6.11
C LYS A 308 -18.84 -1.89 7.33
N ASN A 309 -18.18 -1.50 8.43
CA ASN A 309 -18.18 -2.23 9.70
C ASN A 309 -17.72 -3.68 9.56
N ASN A 310 -16.75 -3.94 8.67
CA ASN A 310 -16.18 -5.27 8.55
C ASN A 310 -15.39 -5.55 9.85
N MET A 311 -15.54 -6.73 10.43
CA MET A 311 -14.86 -7.09 11.67
C MET A 311 -14.80 -8.60 11.83
N GLU A 312 -13.88 -9.09 12.66
CA GLU A 312 -13.93 -10.49 13.09
C GLU A 312 -15.12 -10.66 14.03
N PHE A 313 -15.86 -11.76 13.86
CA PHE A 313 -16.93 -12.13 14.76
C PHE A 313 -16.47 -13.26 15.68
N GLY A 314 -16.25 -12.93 16.95
CA GLY A 314 -16.08 -13.96 17.98
C GLY A 314 -17.40 -14.68 18.21
N TYR A 315 -17.50 -15.96 17.84
CA TYR A 315 -18.60 -16.79 18.30
C TYR A 315 -18.53 -16.87 19.84
N ILE A 316 -19.42 -16.16 20.55
CA ILE A 316 -19.62 -16.40 21.98
C ILE A 316 -20.26 -17.77 22.10
N HIS A 317 -19.45 -18.77 22.47
CA HIS A 317 -19.98 -20.06 22.89
C HIS A 317 -20.87 -19.81 24.11
N SER A 318 -22.18 -20.08 24.01
CA SER A 318 -22.99 -20.16 25.22
C SER A 318 -22.54 -21.41 25.99
N GLU A 319 -21.84 -21.25 27.10
CA GLU A 319 -21.89 -22.28 28.12
C GLU A 319 -23.36 -22.37 28.55
N ARG A 320 -23.97 -23.53 28.33
CA ARG A 320 -25.21 -23.87 29.04
C ARG A 320 -24.83 -24.05 30.51
N THR A 321 -24.83 -22.97 31.28
CA THR A 321 -25.01 -23.07 32.72
C THR A 321 -26.44 -23.59 32.92
N SER A 322 -26.55 -24.85 33.30
CA SER A 322 -27.79 -25.36 33.86
C SER A 322 -27.93 -24.75 35.26
N GLU A 323 -28.52 -23.56 35.36
CA GLU A 323 -29.29 -23.19 36.54
C GLU A 323 -30.16 -21.96 36.26
N ARG A 324 -31.35 -21.98 36.87
CA ARG A 324 -32.48 -21.11 36.54
C ARG A 324 -32.19 -19.66 36.94
N ASN A 325 -32.55 -18.75 36.03
CA ASN A 325 -32.66 -17.30 36.18
C ASN A 325 -31.36 -16.49 36.06
N GLU A 326 -30.85 -16.34 34.84
CA GLU A 326 -30.19 -15.10 34.43
C GLU A 326 -30.31 -14.91 32.91
N HIS A 327 -30.74 -13.71 32.49
CA HIS A 327 -30.96 -13.38 31.08
C HIS A 327 -29.60 -13.10 30.41
N SER A 328 -29.05 -14.11 29.73
CA SER A 328 -27.96 -13.88 28.77
C SER A 328 -28.56 -13.39 27.45
N GLY A 329 -28.33 -12.12 27.12
CA GLY A 329 -28.74 -11.52 25.86
C GLY A 329 -27.97 -12.13 24.69
N ARG A 330 -28.68 -12.82 23.81
CA ARG A 330 -28.18 -13.37 22.55
C ARG A 330 -28.17 -12.26 21.49
N SER A 331 -27.00 -11.80 21.06
CA SER A 331 -26.91 -10.93 19.88
C SER A 331 -26.88 -11.78 18.61
N ASP A 332 -28.06 -12.22 18.17
CA ASP A 332 -28.23 -12.87 16.85
C ASP A 332 -28.16 -11.80 15.74
N LEU A 333 -27.23 -11.96 14.80
CA LEU A 333 -26.94 -11.01 13.71
C LEU A 333 -28.10 -10.83 12.71
N THR A 334 -29.18 -11.60 12.84
CA THR A 334 -30.35 -11.45 11.97
C THR A 334 -31.21 -10.23 12.28
N ASN A 335 -31.00 -9.55 13.42
CA ASN A 335 -31.84 -8.43 13.84
C ASN A 335 -31.48 -7.06 13.21
N ASN A 336 -30.38 -6.96 12.45
CA ASN A 336 -29.96 -5.68 11.84
C ASN A 336 -30.38 -5.48 10.38
N GLY A 337 -31.19 -6.37 9.79
CA GLY A 337 -31.74 -6.20 8.43
C GLY A 337 -30.70 -6.16 7.28
N GLY A 338 -29.41 -6.36 7.58
CA GLY A 338 -28.31 -6.36 6.62
C GLY A 338 -27.84 -7.78 6.26
N THR A 339 -27.19 -7.91 5.10
CA THR A 339 -26.54 -9.16 4.68
C THR A 339 -25.14 -9.27 5.28
N VAL A 340 -24.81 -10.43 5.86
CA VAL A 340 -23.51 -10.73 6.46
C VAL A 340 -22.76 -11.74 5.60
N LEU A 341 -21.48 -11.47 5.30
CA LEU A 341 -20.54 -12.39 4.68
C LEU A 341 -19.37 -12.62 5.65
N GLY A 342 -18.94 -13.88 5.81
CA GLY A 342 -17.85 -14.24 6.70
C GLY A 342 -16.87 -15.21 6.05
N LEU A 343 -15.62 -15.15 6.49
CA LEU A 343 -14.56 -16.10 6.17
C LEU A 343 -14.38 -17.02 7.39
N ALA A 344 -14.33 -18.33 7.18
CA ALA A 344 -14.13 -19.32 8.25
C ALA A 344 -13.08 -20.34 7.83
N THR A 345 -12.36 -20.90 8.81
CA THR A 345 -11.37 -21.94 8.53
C THR A 345 -12.07 -23.23 8.08
N CYS A 346 -11.45 -24.00 7.18
CA CYS A 346 -12.00 -25.28 6.71
C CYS A 346 -12.20 -26.32 7.82
N ASN A 347 -11.53 -26.15 8.97
CA ASN A 347 -11.66 -27.03 10.14
C ASN A 347 -12.79 -26.59 11.10
N ASP A 348 -13.50 -25.49 10.81
CA ASP A 348 -14.60 -25.01 11.63
C ASP A 348 -15.83 -25.92 11.45
N LYS A 349 -16.22 -26.62 12.51
CA LYS A 349 -17.37 -27.53 12.55
C LYS A 349 -18.70 -26.83 12.25
N ASN A 350 -18.77 -25.50 12.37
CA ASN A 350 -19.96 -24.68 12.08
C ASN A 350 -20.07 -24.29 10.59
N THR A 351 -19.11 -24.68 9.74
CA THR A 351 -19.23 -24.54 8.27
C THR A 351 -20.23 -25.53 7.66
N GLY A 352 -20.67 -26.53 8.43
CA GLY A 352 -21.76 -27.44 8.05
C GLY A 352 -23.05 -26.69 7.76
N GLY A 353 -23.45 -26.65 6.49
CA GLY A 353 -24.70 -26.03 6.02
C GLY A 353 -24.54 -25.18 4.78
N TRP A 354 -23.33 -24.68 4.49
CA TRP A 354 -23.04 -24.03 3.21
C TRP A 354 -22.73 -25.07 2.13
N HIS A 355 -23.42 -24.99 1.00
CA HIS A 355 -23.21 -25.88 -0.15
C HIS A 355 -23.29 -25.07 -1.45
N SER A 356 -22.50 -25.47 -2.44
CA SER A 356 -22.66 -24.97 -3.80
C SER A 356 -23.86 -25.66 -4.43
N SER A 357 -24.88 -24.90 -4.84
CA SER A 357 -26.02 -25.42 -5.60
C SER A 357 -25.79 -25.35 -7.11
N SER A 358 -24.85 -24.50 -7.56
CA SER A 358 -24.32 -24.43 -8.93
C SER A 358 -22.97 -23.68 -8.94
N LYS A 359 -22.27 -23.64 -10.09
CA LYS A 359 -21.01 -22.88 -10.27
C LYS A 359 -21.10 -21.42 -9.81
N ASP A 360 -22.28 -20.82 -9.88
CA ASP A 360 -22.51 -19.40 -9.59
C ASP A 360 -23.40 -19.15 -8.36
N HIS A 361 -23.70 -20.19 -7.56
CA HIS A 361 -24.59 -20.08 -6.40
C HIS A 361 -24.02 -20.80 -5.18
N ILE A 362 -23.88 -20.06 -4.08
CA ILE A 362 -23.55 -20.61 -2.77
C ILE A 362 -24.76 -20.41 -1.86
N CYS A 363 -25.27 -21.51 -1.31
CA CYS A 363 -26.47 -21.52 -0.49
C CYS A 363 -26.14 -22.00 0.92
N ARG A 364 -26.78 -21.39 1.93
CA ARG A 364 -26.79 -21.88 3.30
C ARG A 364 -28.12 -22.56 3.59
N GLY A 365 -28.07 -23.84 3.91
CA GLY A 365 -29.16 -24.53 4.57
C GLY A 365 -29.06 -24.32 6.08
N PHE A 366 -30.06 -23.68 6.69
CA PHE A 366 -30.23 -23.74 8.15
C PHE A 366 -30.95 -25.05 8.46
N GLY A 367 -30.24 -26.03 9.04
CA GLY A 367 -30.89 -27.29 9.43
C GLY A 367 -31.88 -27.07 10.59
N ILE A 368 -33.18 -27.21 10.31
CA ILE A 368 -34.07 -28.32 10.71
C ILE A 368 -35.46 -28.07 10.06
N GLN A 369 -35.95 -29.08 9.34
CA GLN A 369 -37.30 -29.24 8.77
C GLN A 369 -37.76 -28.26 7.69
N ASN A 370 -37.31 -28.57 6.46
CA ASN A 370 -37.94 -28.41 5.15
C ASN A 370 -36.88 -27.95 4.15
N ASP A 371 -36.85 -28.57 2.98
CA ASP A 371 -35.88 -28.40 1.87
C ASP A 371 -35.90 -26.99 1.21
N ASN A 372 -36.13 -25.93 1.97
CA ASN A 372 -36.05 -24.57 1.49
C ASN A 372 -34.66 -24.00 1.83
N ALA A 373 -33.84 -23.79 0.79
CA ALA A 373 -32.63 -23.01 0.89
C ALA A 373 -32.97 -21.63 1.46
N SER A 374 -32.55 -21.38 2.69
CA SER A 374 -32.93 -20.19 3.47
C SER A 374 -32.16 -18.94 3.08
N PHE A 375 -31.04 -19.09 2.37
CA PHE A 375 -30.25 -17.98 1.86
C PHE A 375 -29.31 -18.47 0.76
N CYS A 376 -29.37 -17.87 -0.42
CA CYS A 376 -28.44 -18.14 -1.52
C CYS A 376 -27.83 -16.83 -2.03
N MET A 377 -26.52 -16.82 -2.24
CA MET A 377 -25.83 -15.75 -2.93
C MET A 377 -25.51 -16.20 -4.35
N SER A 378 -25.87 -15.38 -5.32
CA SER A 378 -25.51 -15.57 -6.73
C SER A 378 -24.28 -14.75 -7.09
N LYS A 379 -23.48 -15.22 -8.05
CA LYS A 379 -22.43 -14.45 -8.70
C LYS A 379 -23.04 -13.15 -9.25
N ALA A 380 -22.57 -12.00 -8.77
CA ALA A 380 -23.04 -10.71 -9.26
C ALA A 380 -22.56 -10.52 -10.70
N LYS A 381 -23.44 -10.09 -11.62
CA LYS A 381 -23.01 -9.60 -12.93
C LYS A 381 -22.24 -8.29 -12.74
N LEU A 382 -21.18 -8.09 -13.50
CA LEU A 382 -20.49 -6.80 -13.61
C LEU A 382 -21.53 -5.72 -13.92
N LEU A 383 -21.61 -4.69 -13.09
CA LEU A 383 -22.36 -3.49 -13.45
C LEU A 383 -21.63 -2.87 -14.65
N PRO A 384 -22.34 -2.46 -15.72
CA PRO A 384 -21.71 -1.73 -16.80
C PRO A 384 -21.07 -0.47 -16.21
N THR A 385 -19.77 -0.32 -16.46
CA THR A 385 -19.02 0.89 -16.10
C THR A 385 -19.65 2.09 -16.79
N SER A 386 -20.19 3.03 -16.02
CA SER A 386 -20.70 4.32 -16.49
C SER A 386 -19.59 5.32 -16.70
#